data_AF-A0ABD3PGU4-F1
#
_entry.id   AF-A0ABD3PGU4-F1
#
_cell.length_a   1.000
_cell.length_b   1.000
_cell.length_c   1.000
_cell.angle_alpha   90.00
_cell.angle_beta   90.00
_cell.angle_gamma   90.00
#
_symmetry.space_group_name_H-M   'P 1'
#
loop_
_entity.id
_entity.type
_entity.pdbx_description
1 polymer ?
#
loop_
_entity_poly.entity_id
_entity_poly.type
_entity_poly.pdbx_seq_one_letter_code
_entity_poly.pdbx_strand_id
1 'polypeptide(L)'
;MGRYTTVQAYADNSGSMRAVSYDQATGSATAAKPAERGPVVTEKVDNPYGSTAGAGSGEFHVYRHARAREMARWKEINANEAEMKAEEEFQKKIAADARAEQEKTEKRRRKREREKNAKKRKKNLKLGGVALDVHQEDDEGNDTDEFEYTPVASLEMKPTSGVVKSEDDVTDNCDHRKMEDSTHSRPKGDASSPVEFPSDGSFPERMKKQLASA
;
A
#
# COMPACT_ATOMS: atom_id res chain seq x y z
N MET A 1 29.43 43.52 15.21
CA MET A 1 27.97 43.46 15.01
C MET A 1 27.49 42.03 15.28
N GLY A 2 26.79 41.79 16.38
CA GLY A 2 26.23 40.46 16.68
C GLY A 2 25.07 40.14 15.74
N ARG A 3 25.01 38.91 15.22
CA ARG A 3 23.86 38.44 14.41
C ARG A 3 22.81 37.88 15.36
N TYR A 4 21.64 38.51 15.43
CA TYR A 4 20.51 38.02 16.22
C TYR A 4 19.90 36.80 15.49
N THR A 5 19.95 35.62 16.12
CA THR A 5 19.50 34.35 15.53
C THR A 5 18.06 33.99 15.87
N THR A 6 17.46 34.62 16.88
CA THR A 6 16.11 34.35 17.37
C THR A 6 15.31 35.64 17.54
N VAL A 7 13.99 35.56 17.32
CA VAL A 7 13.06 36.68 17.51
C VAL A 7 11.87 36.21 18.33
N GLN A 8 11.50 36.99 19.34
CA GLN A 8 10.24 36.80 20.05
C GLN A 8 9.10 37.34 19.17
N ALA A 9 8.38 36.44 18.51
CA ALA A 9 7.19 36.79 17.73
C ALA A 9 5.95 36.59 18.60
N TYR A 10 5.14 37.64 18.77
CA TYR A 10 3.81 37.54 19.35
C TYR A 10 2.84 37.17 18.22
N ALA A 11 2.38 35.93 18.21
CA ALA A 11 1.29 35.50 17.34
C ALA A 11 0.03 35.31 18.19
N ASP A 12 -1.04 36.03 17.86
CA ASP A 12 -2.33 35.99 18.58
C ASP A 12 -3.00 34.60 18.56
N ASN A 13 -2.45 33.68 17.78
CA ASN A 13 -3.01 32.35 17.52
C ASN A 13 -2.33 31.24 18.36
N SER A 14 -1.29 31.54 19.14
CA SER A 14 -0.61 30.57 20.00
C SER A 14 -0.30 31.13 21.38
N GLY A 15 -0.99 30.65 22.42
CA GLY A 15 -0.78 31.07 23.82
C GLY A 15 0.54 30.64 24.45
N SER A 16 1.45 30.00 23.70
CA SER A 16 2.77 29.59 24.18
C SER A 16 3.85 30.51 23.60
N MET A 17 4.50 31.30 24.45
CA MET A 17 5.67 32.12 24.10
C MET A 17 6.90 31.24 23.89
N ARG A 18 6.96 30.51 22.77
CA ARG A 18 8.21 29.87 22.31
C ARG A 18 8.97 30.83 21.40
N ALA A 19 10.28 30.95 21.61
CA ALA A 19 11.16 31.69 20.71
C ALA A 19 11.24 30.97 19.36
N VAL A 20 10.95 31.70 18.28
CA VAL A 20 11.00 31.21 16.90
C VAL A 20 12.33 31.67 16.28
N SER A 21 12.95 30.85 15.42
CA SER A 21 14.19 31.23 14.74
C SER A 21 13.95 32.36 13.73
N TYR A 22 14.95 33.21 13.50
CA TYR A 22 14.84 34.36 12.59
C TYR A 22 14.33 33.95 11.20
N ASP A 23 14.83 32.84 10.64
CA ASP A 23 14.43 32.33 9.32
C ASP A 23 12.97 31.88 9.23
N GLN A 24 12.42 31.36 10.33
CA GLN A 24 11.01 30.99 10.41
C GLN A 24 10.11 32.22 10.49
N ALA A 25 10.56 33.27 11.20
CA ALA A 25 9.82 34.53 11.31
C ALA A 25 9.82 35.33 9.99
N THR A 26 10.92 35.28 9.22
CA THR A 26 11.03 35.97 7.92
C THR A 26 10.43 35.20 6.76
N GLY A 27 9.81 34.03 7.00
CA GLY A 27 9.18 33.21 5.96
C GLY A 27 10.16 32.59 4.95
N SER A 28 11.46 32.54 5.27
CA SER A 28 12.51 31.98 4.40
C SER A 28 12.73 30.49 4.63
N ALA A 29 12.35 29.97 5.80
CA ALA A 29 12.24 28.54 6.04
C ALA A 29 11.07 27.98 5.22
N THR A 30 11.28 26.83 4.57
CA THR A 30 10.30 26.05 3.80
C THR A 30 9.11 25.66 4.68
N ALA A 31 8.20 26.60 4.91
CA ALA A 31 6.87 26.32 5.39
C ALA A 31 6.23 25.46 4.29
N ALA A 32 5.95 24.20 4.61
CA ALA A 32 5.12 23.35 3.76
C ALA A 32 3.90 24.18 3.37
N LYS A 33 3.79 24.51 2.08
CA LYS A 33 2.71 25.33 1.55
C LYS A 33 1.40 24.78 2.12
N PRO A 34 0.54 25.60 2.76
CA PRO A 34 -0.80 25.14 3.07
C PRO A 34 -1.38 24.63 1.76
N ALA A 35 -1.86 23.37 1.74
CA ALA A 35 -2.37 22.73 0.54
C ALA A 35 -3.26 23.74 -0.18
N GLU A 36 -2.82 24.19 -1.37
CA GLU A 36 -3.54 25.14 -2.21
C GLU A 36 -4.80 24.42 -2.73
N ARG A 37 -5.76 24.16 -1.83
CA ARG A 37 -7.15 24.02 -2.22
C ARG A 37 -7.45 25.39 -2.81
N GLY A 38 -7.48 25.46 -4.14
CA GLY A 38 -7.80 26.69 -4.86
C GLY A 38 -9.06 27.34 -4.27
N PRO A 39 -9.28 28.64 -4.51
CA PRO A 39 -10.43 29.34 -3.96
C PRO A 39 -11.69 28.50 -4.19
N VAL A 40 -12.44 28.22 -3.11
CA VAL A 40 -13.66 27.41 -3.16
C VAL A 40 -14.58 28.03 -4.21
N VAL A 41 -14.72 27.35 -5.35
CA VAL A 41 -15.56 27.82 -6.44
C VAL A 41 -17.00 27.60 -6.01
N THR A 42 -17.67 28.69 -5.65
CA THR A 42 -19.11 28.66 -5.35
C THR A 42 -19.90 28.76 -6.64
N GLU A 43 -20.92 27.90 -6.75
CA GLU A 43 -21.92 27.96 -7.81
C GLU A 43 -22.78 29.22 -7.60
N LYS A 44 -22.54 30.27 -8.38
CA LYS A 44 -23.34 31.49 -8.35
C LYS A 44 -24.59 31.32 -9.22
N VAL A 45 -25.73 31.76 -8.68
CA VAL A 45 -27.01 31.79 -9.41
C VAL A 45 -27.33 33.26 -9.72
N ASP A 46 -27.30 33.62 -11.00
CA ASP A 46 -27.44 35.01 -11.43
C ASP A 46 -28.90 35.52 -11.39
N ASN A 47 -29.89 34.62 -11.42
CA ASN A 47 -31.32 34.96 -11.45
C ASN A 47 -32.16 34.05 -10.53
N PRO A 48 -32.14 34.27 -9.19
CA PRO A 48 -32.97 33.50 -8.27
C PRO A 48 -34.46 33.91 -8.37
N TYR A 49 -35.34 32.93 -8.48
CA TYR A 49 -36.79 33.13 -8.40
C TYR A 49 -37.23 33.29 -6.93
N GLY A 50 -38.39 33.93 -6.71
CA GLY A 50 -38.95 34.09 -5.36
C GLY A 50 -39.28 32.73 -4.72
N SER A 51 -39.08 32.59 -3.41
CA SER A 51 -39.24 31.31 -2.70
C SER A 51 -40.68 30.75 -2.72
N THR A 52 -41.66 31.59 -3.02
CA THR A 52 -43.08 31.22 -3.16
C THR A 52 -43.54 31.15 -4.62
N ALA A 53 -42.65 31.35 -5.59
CA ALA A 53 -42.99 31.22 -7.00
C ALA A 53 -43.32 29.76 -7.33
N GLY A 54 -44.32 29.54 -8.18
CA GLY A 54 -44.68 28.20 -8.66
C GLY A 54 -43.61 27.59 -9.57
N ALA A 55 -43.76 26.30 -9.90
CA ALA A 55 -42.85 25.61 -10.81
C ALA A 55 -42.95 26.17 -12.23
N GLY A 56 -41.86 26.77 -12.71
CA GLY A 56 -41.72 27.21 -14.10
C GLY A 56 -41.35 26.07 -15.06
N SER A 57 -41.51 26.30 -16.36
CA SER A 57 -41.16 25.30 -17.40
C SER A 57 -39.66 24.96 -17.45
N GLY A 58 -38.78 25.88 -17.02
CA GLY A 58 -37.33 25.69 -17.00
C GLY A 58 -36.80 24.99 -15.75
N GLU A 59 -37.59 24.88 -14.67
CA GLU A 59 -37.13 24.39 -13.37
C GLU A 59 -36.66 22.92 -13.43
N PHE A 60 -37.33 22.12 -14.26
CA PHE A 60 -36.95 20.72 -14.47
C PHE A 60 -35.51 20.59 -15.00
N HIS A 61 -35.11 21.43 -15.95
CA HIS A 61 -33.77 21.38 -16.51
C HIS A 61 -32.73 21.86 -15.51
N VAL A 62 -33.03 22.90 -14.73
CA VAL A 62 -32.16 23.37 -13.64
C VAL A 62 -31.89 22.24 -12.64
N TYR A 63 -32.93 21.56 -12.16
CA TYR A 63 -32.78 20.40 -11.28
C TYR A 63 -31.95 19.28 -11.92
N ARG A 64 -32.23 18.94 -13.19
CA ARG A 64 -31.49 17.89 -13.90
C ARG A 64 -29.99 18.19 -13.93
N HIS A 65 -29.60 19.42 -14.26
CA HIS A 65 -28.20 19.84 -14.29
C HIS A 65 -27.58 19.89 -12.90
N ALA A 66 -28.28 20.44 -11.91
CA ALA A 66 -27.82 20.47 -10.51
C ALA A 66 -27.58 19.05 -9.96
N ARG A 67 -28.51 18.13 -10.20
CA ARG A 67 -28.41 16.74 -9.77
C ARG A 67 -27.27 16.00 -10.45
N ALA A 68 -27.05 16.24 -11.76
CA ALA A 68 -25.94 15.65 -12.48
C ALA A 68 -24.58 16.11 -11.92
N ARG A 69 -24.44 17.42 -11.64
CA ARG A 69 -23.24 17.98 -11.00
C ARG A 69 -23.01 17.39 -9.62
N GLU A 70 -24.07 17.27 -8.81
CA GLU A 70 -23.96 16.71 -7.47
C GLU A 70 -23.59 15.21 -7.51
N MET A 71 -24.17 14.44 -8.41
CA MET A 71 -23.79 13.03 -8.59
C MET A 71 -22.34 12.87 -9.06
N ALA A 72 -21.84 13.74 -9.95
CA ALA A 72 -20.44 13.74 -10.35
C ALA A 72 -19.53 14.04 -9.15
N ARG A 73 -19.87 15.07 -8.36
CA ARG A 73 -19.16 15.43 -7.13
C ARG A 73 -19.08 14.27 -6.13
N TRP A 74 -20.20 13.57 -5.87
CA TRP A 74 -20.20 12.41 -4.97
C TRP A 74 -19.35 11.25 -5.50
N LYS A 75 -19.36 11.01 -6.82
CA LYS A 75 -18.51 9.96 -7.42
C LYS A 75 -17.03 10.27 -7.22
N GLU A 76 -16.62 11.51 -7.45
CA GLU A 76 -15.23 11.94 -7.24
C GLU A 76 -14.81 11.81 -5.78
N ILE A 77 -15.66 12.25 -4.83
CA ILE A 77 -15.39 12.11 -3.40
C ILE A 77 -15.22 10.64 -3.01
N ASN A 78 -16.17 9.78 -3.41
CA ASN A 78 -16.13 8.36 -3.09
C ASN A 78 -14.92 7.65 -3.71
N ALA A 79 -14.52 8.03 -4.93
CA ALA A 79 -13.33 7.50 -5.58
C ALA A 79 -12.05 7.91 -4.83
N ASN A 80 -11.91 9.20 -4.50
CA ASN A 80 -10.77 9.71 -3.73
C ASN A 80 -10.68 9.05 -2.34
N GLU A 81 -11.81 8.84 -1.66
CA GLU A 81 -11.84 8.14 -0.38
C GLU A 81 -11.39 6.68 -0.50
N ALA A 82 -11.78 5.99 -1.58
CA ALA A 82 -11.36 4.61 -1.82
C ALA A 82 -9.84 4.54 -2.09
N GLU A 83 -9.32 5.45 -2.91
CA GLU A 83 -7.88 5.57 -3.20
C GLU A 83 -7.07 5.86 -1.94
N MET A 84 -7.50 6.84 -1.13
CA MET A 84 -6.84 7.16 0.14
C MET A 84 -6.82 5.97 1.11
N LYS A 85 -7.92 5.23 1.24
CA LYS A 85 -7.98 4.04 2.10
C LYS A 85 -7.02 2.96 1.61
N ALA A 86 -6.98 2.71 0.29
CA ALA A 86 -6.07 1.73 -0.31
C ALA A 86 -4.59 2.11 -0.09
N GLU A 87 -4.26 3.39 -0.27
CA GLU A 87 -2.90 3.90 -0.03
C GLU A 87 -2.51 3.80 1.45
N GLU A 88 -3.42 4.14 2.38
CA GLU A 88 -3.17 3.98 3.81
C GLU A 88 -2.92 2.51 4.19
N GLU A 89 -3.71 1.58 3.65
CA GLU A 89 -3.52 0.15 3.88
C GLU A 89 -2.18 -0.34 3.32
N PHE A 90 -1.79 0.14 2.14
CA PHE A 90 -0.51 -0.19 1.53
C PHE A 90 0.67 0.33 2.37
N GLN A 91 0.62 1.60 2.80
CA GLN A 91 1.64 2.18 3.66
C GLN A 91 1.74 1.48 5.01
N LYS A 92 0.60 1.09 5.60
CA LYS A 92 0.56 0.30 6.85
C LYS A 92 1.24 -1.05 6.67
N LYS A 93 1.03 -1.74 5.55
CA LYS A 93 1.69 -3.02 5.23
C LYS A 93 3.20 -2.84 5.09
N ILE A 94 3.66 -1.87 4.29
CA ILE A 94 5.09 -1.57 4.14
C ILE A 94 5.74 -1.27 5.50
N ALA A 95 5.08 -0.45 6.33
CA ALA A 95 5.61 -0.11 7.64
C ALA A 95 5.69 -1.32 8.58
N ALA A 96 4.72 -2.24 8.51
CA ALA A 96 4.73 -3.48 9.28
C ALA A 96 5.87 -4.41 8.84
N ASP A 97 6.04 -4.61 7.52
CA ASP A 97 7.10 -5.44 6.97
C ASP A 97 8.48 -4.88 7.30
N ALA A 98 8.68 -3.57 7.16
CA ALA A 98 9.91 -2.89 7.52
C ALA A 98 10.24 -3.05 9.02
N ARG A 99 9.25 -3.00 9.91
CA ARG A 99 9.44 -3.25 11.35
C ARG A 99 9.84 -4.70 11.61
N ALA A 100 9.16 -5.67 11.01
CA ALA A 100 9.47 -7.08 11.17
C ALA A 100 10.89 -7.43 10.67
N GLU A 101 11.32 -6.83 9.56
CA GLU A 101 12.69 -6.98 9.04
C GLU A 101 13.73 -6.33 9.95
N GLN A 102 13.43 -5.14 10.50
CA GLN A 102 14.30 -4.46 11.47
C GLN A 102 14.46 -5.29 12.74
N GLU A 103 13.38 -5.81 13.32
CA GLU A 103 13.41 -6.66 14.51
C GLU A 103 14.26 -7.92 14.29
N LYS A 104 14.08 -8.62 13.16
CA LYS A 104 14.90 -9.78 12.78
C LYS A 104 16.36 -9.40 12.62
N THR A 105 16.64 -8.26 11.98
CA THR A 105 18.00 -7.76 11.75
C THR A 105 18.66 -7.35 13.07
N GLU A 106 17.94 -6.71 13.97
CA GLU A 106 18.40 -6.31 15.29
C GLU A 106 18.69 -7.52 16.19
N LYS A 107 17.82 -8.55 16.20
CA LYS A 107 18.08 -9.81 16.92
C LYS A 107 19.39 -10.45 16.45
N ARG A 108 19.58 -10.55 15.13
CA ARG A 108 20.83 -11.08 14.52
C ARG A 108 22.05 -10.21 14.82
N ARG A 109 21.90 -8.88 14.76
CA ARG A 109 22.97 -7.92 15.09
C ARG A 109 23.38 -8.04 16.55
N ARG A 110 22.43 -8.11 17.48
CA ARG A 110 22.66 -8.30 18.92
C ARG A 110 23.38 -9.61 19.21
N LYS A 111 23.02 -10.73 18.55
CA LYS A 111 23.73 -12.00 18.67
C LYS A 111 25.20 -11.86 18.26
N ARG A 112 25.47 -11.30 17.08
CA ARG A 112 26.83 -11.06 16.57
C ARG A 112 27.64 -10.12 17.47
N GLU A 113 27.02 -9.09 18.04
CA GLU A 113 27.69 -8.15 18.94
C GLU A 113 28.08 -8.80 20.27
N ARG A 114 27.20 -9.63 20.85
CA ARG A 114 27.51 -10.43 22.04
C ARG A 114 28.71 -11.36 21.80
N GLU A 115 28.72 -12.08 20.68
CA GLU A 115 29.84 -12.95 20.30
C GLU A 115 31.15 -12.17 20.10
N LYS A 116 31.08 -11.02 19.42
CA LYS A 116 32.25 -10.14 19.24
C LYS A 116 32.79 -9.65 20.58
N ASN A 117 31.91 -9.25 21.50
CA ASN A 117 32.30 -8.80 22.84
C ASN A 117 32.86 -9.94 23.68
N ALA A 118 32.29 -11.14 23.62
CA ALA A 118 32.83 -12.33 24.28
C ALA A 118 34.23 -12.70 23.75
N LYS A 119 34.43 -12.68 22.42
CA LYS A 119 35.74 -12.91 21.79
C LYS A 119 36.77 -11.84 22.19
N LYS A 120 36.38 -10.55 22.25
CA LYS A 120 37.24 -9.47 22.73
C LYS A 120 37.64 -9.67 24.21
N ARG A 121 36.68 -10.03 25.07
CA ARG A 121 36.94 -10.34 26.49
C ARG A 121 37.94 -11.50 26.62
N LYS A 122 37.71 -12.62 25.93
CA LYS A 122 38.65 -13.78 25.92
C LYS A 122 40.06 -13.38 25.48
N LYS A 123 40.19 -12.56 24.42
CA LYS A 123 41.50 -12.04 23.97
C LYS A 123 42.17 -11.16 25.04
N ASN A 124 41.42 -10.26 25.66
CA ASN A 124 41.96 -9.37 26.70
C ASN A 124 42.40 -10.15 27.96
N LEU A 125 41.62 -11.15 28.40
CA LEU A 125 42.00 -12.02 29.52
C LEU A 125 43.25 -12.84 29.20
N LYS A 126 43.36 -13.39 27.99
CA LYS A 126 44.55 -14.13 27.55
C LYS A 126 45.80 -13.25 27.49
N LEU A 127 45.66 -11.99 27.07
CA LEU A 127 46.77 -11.02 27.07
C LEU A 127 47.18 -10.63 28.50
N GLY A 128 46.25 -10.66 29.46
CA GLY A 128 46.50 -10.38 30.88
C GLY A 128 47.06 -11.54 31.70
N GLY A 129 47.42 -12.67 31.09
CA GLY A 129 48.10 -13.79 31.77
C GLY A 129 47.22 -14.69 32.65
N VAL A 130 45.89 -14.47 32.67
CA VAL A 130 44.95 -15.31 33.42
C VAL A 130 44.47 -16.45 32.51
N ALA A 131 45.05 -17.64 32.66
CA ALA A 131 44.60 -18.85 31.98
C ALA A 131 43.30 -19.34 32.63
N LEU A 132 42.15 -18.99 32.01
CA LEU A 132 40.84 -19.43 32.46
C LEU A 132 40.40 -20.65 31.61
N ASP A 133 40.45 -21.84 32.22
CA ASP A 133 39.80 -23.04 31.71
C ASP A 133 38.30 -22.93 32.04
N VAL A 134 37.47 -22.61 31.05
CA VAL A 134 36.03 -22.41 31.24
C VAL A 134 35.28 -23.37 30.36
N HIS A 135 34.69 -24.37 31.00
CA HIS A 135 33.59 -25.18 30.50
C HIS A 135 32.51 -24.24 29.95
N GLN A 136 32.25 -24.38 28.66
CA GLN A 136 31.30 -23.60 27.90
C GLN A 136 29.89 -24.13 28.21
N GLU A 137 29.18 -23.48 29.12
CA GLU A 137 27.73 -23.64 29.24
C GLU A 137 27.08 -22.73 28.19
N ASP A 138 26.67 -23.35 27.09
CA ASP A 138 25.88 -22.72 26.04
C ASP A 138 24.48 -22.45 26.60
N ASP A 139 24.18 -21.17 26.87
CA ASP A 139 22.82 -20.67 27.13
C ASP A 139 22.02 -20.73 25.82
N GLU A 140 21.51 -21.93 25.52
CA GLU A 140 20.58 -22.23 24.43
C GLU A 140 19.23 -21.54 24.70
N GLY A 141 19.17 -20.25 24.38
CA GLY A 141 17.93 -19.50 24.29
C GLY A 141 17.10 -20.00 23.09
N ASN A 142 16.34 -21.06 23.33
CA ASN A 142 15.15 -21.54 22.60
C ASN A 142 14.74 -20.70 21.37
N ASP A 143 15.21 -21.11 20.18
CA ASP A 143 14.78 -20.57 18.88
C ASP A 143 13.86 -21.63 18.22
N THR A 144 12.66 -21.82 18.76
CA THR A 144 11.58 -22.63 18.15
C THR A 144 10.96 -21.93 16.94
N ASP A 145 11.77 -21.61 15.95
CA ASP A 145 11.36 -21.31 14.58
C ASP A 145 12.36 -21.99 13.63
N GLU A 146 12.51 -23.31 13.84
CA GLU A 146 13.23 -24.19 12.93
C GLU A 146 12.44 -24.27 11.62
N PHE A 147 12.97 -23.59 10.59
CA PHE A 147 12.46 -23.63 9.23
C PHE A 147 12.57 -25.07 8.70
N GLU A 148 11.49 -25.82 8.85
CA GLU A 148 11.36 -27.18 8.36
C GLU A 148 11.33 -27.15 6.83
N TYR A 149 12.48 -27.41 6.20
CA TYR A 149 12.58 -27.53 4.75
C TYR A 149 11.85 -28.79 4.32
N THR A 150 10.58 -28.63 3.93
CA THR A 150 9.81 -29.67 3.26
C THR A 150 10.14 -29.63 1.75
N PRO A 151 10.84 -30.63 1.19
CA PRO A 151 11.09 -30.67 -0.24
C PRO A 151 9.77 -30.84 -1.00
N VAL A 152 9.59 -30.05 -2.07
CA VAL A 152 8.37 -29.98 -2.90
C VAL A 152 7.93 -31.36 -3.45
N ALA A 153 8.83 -32.35 -3.46
CA ALA A 153 8.54 -33.71 -3.90
C ALA A 153 7.59 -34.51 -2.97
N SER A 154 7.41 -34.10 -1.71
CA SER A 154 6.59 -34.83 -0.73
C SER A 154 5.07 -34.55 -0.83
N LEU A 155 4.66 -33.58 -1.65
CA LEU A 155 3.25 -33.22 -1.89
C LEU A 155 2.64 -34.13 -2.96
N GLU A 156 2.45 -35.41 -2.62
CA GLU A 156 1.61 -36.31 -3.43
C GLU A 156 0.12 -36.02 -3.15
N MET A 157 -0.54 -35.34 -4.09
CA MET A 157 -2.00 -35.17 -4.10
C MET A 157 -2.66 -36.51 -4.42
N LYS A 158 -3.27 -37.18 -3.43
CA LYS A 158 -4.15 -38.34 -3.66
C LYS A 158 -5.56 -37.85 -4.07
N PRO A 159 -6.20 -38.42 -5.10
CA PRO A 159 -7.55 -38.05 -5.48
C PRO A 159 -8.57 -38.70 -4.52
N THR A 160 -9.29 -37.90 -3.74
CA THR A 160 -10.40 -38.39 -2.91
C THR A 160 -11.69 -38.41 -3.72
N SER A 161 -12.08 -39.62 -4.12
CA SER A 161 -13.40 -39.96 -4.65
C SER A 161 -14.44 -40.10 -3.52
N GLY A 162 -15.62 -39.49 -3.69
CA GLY A 162 -16.89 -40.16 -3.36
C GLY A 162 -17.77 -39.64 -2.20
N VAL A 163 -18.82 -38.87 -2.56
CA VAL A 163 -20.26 -39.06 -2.23
C VAL A 163 -20.74 -39.19 -0.77
N VAL A 164 -21.59 -38.25 -0.33
CA VAL A 164 -22.87 -38.53 0.38
C VAL A 164 -23.90 -37.40 0.14
N LYS A 165 -25.19 -37.76 0.20
CA LYS A 165 -26.40 -37.09 -0.34
C LYS A 165 -27.44 -36.90 0.77
N SER A 166 -28.15 -35.75 0.82
CA SER A 166 -29.53 -35.52 1.36
C SER A 166 -29.83 -34.00 1.28
N GLU A 167 -30.66 -33.47 0.38
CA GLU A 167 -32.13 -33.24 0.47
C GLU A 167 -32.49 -32.43 1.75
N ASP A 168 -32.84 -31.14 1.67
CA ASP A 168 -34.23 -30.65 1.42
C ASP A 168 -34.35 -29.31 0.66
N ASP A 169 -35.56 -29.14 0.14
CA ASP A 169 -36.22 -28.20 -0.79
C ASP A 169 -36.35 -26.72 -0.33
N VAL A 170 -36.27 -25.76 -1.27
CA VAL A 170 -37.22 -24.62 -1.46
C VAL A 170 -36.96 -23.95 -2.82
N THR A 171 -38.01 -23.88 -3.65
CA THR A 171 -38.14 -23.16 -4.93
C THR A 171 -38.00 -21.62 -4.73
N ASP A 172 -37.65 -20.77 -5.68
CA ASP A 172 -38.43 -20.46 -6.88
C ASP A 172 -37.71 -19.43 -7.78
N ASN A 173 -38.08 -19.50 -9.05
CA ASN A 173 -37.66 -18.75 -10.23
C ASN A 173 -37.27 -17.26 -10.11
N CYS A 174 -36.23 -16.85 -10.86
CA CYS A 174 -36.37 -15.67 -11.71
C CYS A 174 -35.61 -15.81 -13.05
N ASP A 175 -36.40 -15.60 -14.09
CA ASP A 175 -36.19 -15.81 -15.51
C ASP A 175 -35.39 -14.64 -16.12
N HIS A 176 -34.37 -14.94 -16.94
CA HIS A 176 -33.88 -13.96 -17.91
C HIS A 176 -33.45 -14.64 -19.21
N ARG A 177 -34.45 -14.93 -20.04
CA ARG A 177 -34.27 -15.21 -21.46
C ARG A 177 -33.84 -13.96 -22.23
N LYS A 178 -32.84 -14.17 -23.08
CA LYS A 178 -32.33 -13.36 -24.20
C LYS A 178 -33.37 -12.50 -24.93
N MET A 179 -32.94 -11.34 -25.46
CA MET A 179 -32.83 -11.09 -26.91
C MET A 179 -32.00 -9.83 -27.22
N GLU A 180 -31.25 -9.92 -28.31
CA GLU A 180 -30.33 -8.99 -29.00
C GLU A 180 -31.11 -7.76 -29.58
N ASP A 181 -30.55 -6.62 -30.04
CA ASP A 181 -29.53 -6.43 -31.09
C ASP A 181 -29.18 -4.91 -31.31
N SER A 182 -27.99 -4.69 -31.89
CA SER A 182 -27.62 -3.58 -32.81
C SER A 182 -27.21 -2.23 -32.20
N THR A 183 -26.10 -1.55 -32.53
CA THR A 183 -25.02 -1.67 -33.54
C THR A 183 -23.84 -0.80 -33.07
N HIS A 184 -22.59 -1.26 -33.09
CA HIS A 184 -21.38 -0.43 -33.25
C HIS A 184 -20.30 -1.30 -33.92
N SER A 185 -19.98 -0.96 -35.15
CA SER A 185 -19.06 -1.68 -36.04
C SER A 185 -17.61 -1.66 -35.51
N ARG A 186 -17.05 -2.83 -35.19
CA ARG A 186 -15.60 -3.03 -35.04
C ARG A 186 -15.02 -3.56 -36.35
N PRO A 187 -13.87 -3.06 -36.82
CA PRO A 187 -13.24 -3.57 -38.03
C PRO A 187 -12.74 -4.99 -37.79
N LYS A 188 -12.99 -5.88 -38.76
CA LYS A 188 -12.42 -7.23 -38.78
C LYS A 188 -10.93 -7.14 -39.08
N GLY A 189 -10.09 -7.50 -38.10
CA GLY A 189 -8.72 -7.92 -38.33
C GLY A 189 -8.66 -9.43 -38.17
N ASP A 190 -8.19 -10.12 -39.19
CA ASP A 190 -8.14 -11.58 -39.25
C ASP A 190 -7.22 -12.14 -38.15
N ALA A 191 -7.75 -13.09 -37.39
CA ALA A 191 -7.04 -13.85 -36.39
C ALA A 191 -6.44 -15.10 -37.04
N SER A 192 -5.16 -15.09 -37.40
CA SER A 192 -4.39 -16.34 -37.64
C SER A 192 -2.85 -16.20 -37.75
N SER A 193 -2.22 -15.17 -37.20
CA SER A 193 -0.74 -15.13 -37.08
C SER A 193 -0.33 -15.11 -35.61
N PRO A 194 0.32 -16.16 -35.07
CA PRO A 194 0.97 -16.10 -33.77
C PRO A 194 1.98 -14.96 -33.77
N VAL A 195 1.94 -14.11 -32.74
CA VAL A 195 2.95 -13.06 -32.56
C VAL A 195 4.28 -13.75 -32.24
N GLU A 196 5.18 -13.81 -33.20
CA GLU A 196 6.52 -14.37 -33.03
C GLU A 196 7.37 -13.38 -32.23
N PHE A 197 7.62 -13.69 -30.96
CA PHE A 197 8.66 -13.02 -30.19
C PHE A 197 10.02 -13.56 -30.64
N PRO A 198 10.99 -12.70 -31.00
CA PRO A 198 12.33 -13.17 -31.37
C PRO A 198 12.96 -13.96 -30.21
N SER A 199 13.56 -15.12 -30.52
CA SER A 199 14.14 -16.00 -29.51
C SER A 199 15.41 -15.39 -28.93
N ASP A 200 15.36 -14.95 -27.68
CA ASP A 200 16.48 -14.29 -27.00
C ASP A 200 17.57 -15.25 -26.51
N GLY A 201 17.47 -16.55 -26.82
CA GLY A 201 18.46 -17.55 -26.41
C GLY A 201 18.56 -17.71 -24.90
N SER A 202 17.51 -17.31 -24.18
CA SER A 202 17.50 -17.32 -22.72
C SER A 202 17.65 -18.75 -22.19
N PHE A 203 18.29 -18.87 -21.02
CA PHE A 203 18.55 -20.15 -20.35
C PHE A 203 17.34 -21.12 -20.29
N PRO A 204 16.10 -20.68 -19.98
CA PRO A 204 14.94 -21.57 -19.99
C PRO A 204 14.59 -22.14 -21.38
N GLU A 205 14.88 -21.44 -22.48
CA GLU A 205 14.72 -21.99 -23.84
C GLU A 205 15.79 -23.03 -24.17
N ARG A 206 17.04 -22.80 -23.74
CA ARG A 206 18.12 -23.79 -23.89
C ARG A 206 17.80 -25.09 -23.17
N MET A 207 17.24 -25.00 -21.96
CA MET A 207 16.78 -26.15 -21.20
C MET A 207 15.62 -26.88 -21.89
N LYS A 208 14.61 -26.15 -22.40
CA LYS A 208 13.52 -26.74 -23.18
C LYS A 208 14.03 -27.48 -24.42
N LYS A 209 15.05 -26.94 -25.11
CA LYS A 209 15.65 -27.58 -26.28
C LYS A 209 16.42 -28.85 -25.93
N GLN A 210 17.16 -28.85 -24.82
CA GLN A 210 17.85 -30.05 -24.32
C GLN A 210 16.86 -31.16 -23.94
N LEU A 211 15.75 -30.79 -23.30
CA LEU A 211 14.69 -31.73 -22.94
C LEU A 211 13.93 -32.26 -24.16
N ALA A 212 13.73 -31.44 -25.20
CA ALA A 212 13.08 -31.88 -26.44
C ALA A 212 13.98 -32.73 -27.34
N SER A 213 15.30 -32.74 -27.09
CA SER A 213 16.28 -33.56 -27.83
C SER A 213 16.61 -34.90 -27.18
N ALA A 214 16.00 -35.20 -26.02
CA ALA A 214 16.09 -36.49 -25.34
C ALA A 214 14.83 -37.32 -25.63
#